data_AF-A0A935QDW3-F1
#
_entry.id   AF-A0A935QDW3-F1
#
_cell.length_a   1.000
_cell.length_b   1.000
_cell.length_c   1.000
_cell.angle_alpha   90.00
_cell.angle_beta   90.00
_cell.angle_gamma   90.00
#
_symmetry.space_group_name_H-M   'P 1'
#
loop_
_entity.id
_entity.type
_entity.pdbx_description
1 polymer ?
#
loop_
_entity_poly.entity_id
_entity_poly.type
_entity_poly.pdbx_seq_one_letter_code
_entity_poly.pdbx_strand_id
1 'polypeptide(L)' 'MTTLYVRDVPAEVAQRLKERAAAEGKSLSAYVVAELGRIASRPTNAEMVQRLRDLDRGEGPTSGDIVQALAQSRR' A
#
# COMPACT_ATOMS: atom_id res chain seq x y z
N MET A 1 -2.23 5.93 20.52
CA MET A 1 -3.25 5.36 19.62
C MET A 1 -4.20 6.48 19.22
N THR A 2 -4.67 6.48 17.97
CA THR A 2 -5.55 7.52 17.42
C THR A 2 -6.91 6.91 17.11
N THR A 3 -7.99 7.63 17.43
CA THR A 3 -9.37 7.20 17.16
C THR A 3 -9.90 7.89 15.92
N LEU A 4 -10.54 7.12 15.02
CA LEU A 4 -11.22 7.64 13.85
C LEU A 4 -12.74 7.44 14.02
N TYR A 5 -13.53 8.49 13.81
CA TYR A 5 -14.98 8.43 13.79
C TYR A 5 -15.49 8.57 12.36
N VAL A 6 -16.16 7.54 11.85
CA VAL A 6 -16.72 7.53 10.49
C VAL A 6 -18.22 7.80 10.58
N ARG A 7 -18.69 8.84 9.89
CA ARG A 7 -20.10 9.23 9.83
C ARG A 7 -20.75 8.77 8.54
N ASP A 8 -22.08 8.73 8.56
CA ASP A 8 -22.91 8.53 7.37
C ASP A 8 -22.59 7.21 6.64
N VAL A 9 -22.24 6.16 7.39
CA VAL A 9 -22.00 4.83 6.83
C VAL A 9 -23.36 4.21 6.48
N PRO A 10 -23.60 3.83 5.21
CA PRO A 10 -24.85 3.19 4.83
C PRO A 10 -25.08 1.89 5.63
N ALA A 11 -26.34 1.63 5.98
CA ALA A 11 -26.69 0.52 6.88
C ALA A 11 -26.26 -0.84 6.31
N GLU A 12 -26.39 -1.01 5.00
CA GLU A 12 -25.96 -2.20 4.26
C GLU A 12 -24.45 -2.42 4.32
N VAL A 13 -23.66 -1.34 4.30
CA VAL A 13 -22.20 -1.41 4.42
C VAL A 13 -21.84 -1.85 5.84
N ALA A 14 -22.42 -1.20 6.86
CA ALA A 14 -22.18 -1.55 8.25
C ALA A 14 -22.55 -3.02 8.54
N GLN A 15 -23.66 -3.49 7.98
CA GLN A 15 -24.10 -4.88 8.13
C GLN A 15 -23.12 -5.86 7.49
N ARG A 16 -22.68 -5.59 6.26
CA ARG A 16 -21.71 -6.45 5.57
C ARG A 16 -20.38 -6.53 6.31
N LEU A 17 -19.90 -5.42 6.87
CA LEU A 17 -18.67 -5.39 7.66
C LEU A 17 -18.80 -6.20 8.96
N LYS A 18 -19.98 -6.16 9.62
CA LYS A 18 -20.24 -6.99 10.81
C LYS A 18 -20.20 -8.47 10.49
N GLU A 19 -20.82 -8.90 9.39
CA GLU A 19 -20.79 -10.30 8.95
C GLU A 19 -19.37 -10.79 8.68
N ARG A 20 -18.56 -9.98 7.98
CA ARG A 20 -17.15 -10.30 7.73
C ARG A 20 -16.34 -10.37 9.02
N ALA A 21 -16.53 -9.42 9.93
CA ALA A 21 -15.89 -9.43 11.23
C ALA A 21 -16.23 -10.71 12.01
N ALA A 22 -17.52 -11.10 12.04
CA ALA A 22 -17.97 -12.32 12.69
C ALA A 22 -17.38 -13.59 12.05
N ALA A 23 -17.32 -13.65 10.72
CA ALA A 23 -16.70 -14.76 9.99
C ALA A 23 -15.21 -14.94 10.32
N GLU A 24 -14.51 -13.85 10.66
CA GLU A 24 -13.11 -13.87 11.09
C GLU A 24 -12.93 -13.97 12.61
N GLY A 25 -14.00 -14.10 13.40
CA GLY A 25 -13.94 -14.14 14.86
C GLY A 25 -13.44 -12.84 15.49
N LYS A 26 -13.63 -11.70 14.81
CA LYS A 26 -13.17 -10.38 15.24
C LYS A 26 -14.33 -9.48 15.64
N SER A 27 -14.08 -8.54 16.55
CA SER A 27 -15.00 -7.42 16.74
C SER A 27 -15.02 -6.53 15.49
N LEU A 28 -16.14 -5.83 15.24
CA LEU A 28 -16.25 -4.92 14.09
C LEU A 28 -15.13 -3.88 14.09
N SER A 29 -14.80 -3.31 15.25
CA SER A 29 -13.73 -2.32 15.39
C SER A 29 -12.36 -2.91 15.02
N ALA A 30 -12.04 -4.10 15.52
CA ALA A 30 -10.78 -4.77 15.20
C ALA A 30 -10.67 -5.12 13.70
N TYR A 31 -11.78 -5.58 13.12
CA TYR A 31 -11.85 -5.86 11.68
C TYR A 31 -11.63 -4.59 10.85
N VAL A 32 -12.35 -3.50 11.13
CA VAL A 32 -12.23 -2.24 10.37
C VAL A 32 -10.84 -1.63 10.53
N VAL A 33 -10.22 -1.67 11.71
CA VAL A 33 -8.84 -1.20 11.91
C VAL A 33 -7.86 -2.00 11.04
N ALA A 34 -8.02 -3.31 10.96
CA ALA A 34 -7.19 -4.16 10.09
C ALA A 34 -7.38 -3.87 8.59
N GLU A 35 -8.62 -3.60 8.16
CA GLU A 35 -8.93 -3.18 6.79
C GLU A 35 -8.30 -1.83 6.46
N LEU A 36 -8.43 -0.83 7.35
CA LEU A 36 -7.80 0.48 7.18
C LEU A 36 -6.27 0.38 7.12
N GLY A 37 -5.67 -0.49 7.93
CA GLY A 37 -4.24 -0.79 7.87
C GLY A 37 -3.82 -1.39 6.53
N ARG A 38 -4.63 -2.31 5.97
CA ARG A 38 -4.37 -2.85 4.63
C ARG A 38 -4.46 -1.79 3.54
N ILE A 39 -5.45 -0.91 3.60
CA ILE A 39 -5.58 0.22 2.66
C ILE A 39 -4.35 1.14 2.76
N ALA A 40 -3.94 1.50 3.97
CA ALA A 40 -2.79 2.39 4.19
C ALA A 40 -1.43 1.74 3.90
N SER A 41 -1.33 0.41 3.88
CA SER A 41 -0.07 -0.29 3.65
C SER A 41 0.50 -0.13 2.24
N ARG A 42 -0.36 0.19 1.26
CA ARG A 42 0.03 0.36 -0.14
C ARG A 42 0.01 1.84 -0.51
N PRO A 43 1.14 2.42 -0.95
CA PRO A 43 1.15 3.78 -1.45
C PRO A 43 0.31 3.88 -2.71
N THR A 44 -0.35 5.01 -2.87
CA THR A 44 -1.03 5.38 -4.10
C THR A 44 -0.03 5.61 -5.24
N ASN A 45 -0.49 5.54 -6.49
CA ASN A 45 0.35 5.85 -7.65
C ASN A 45 0.93 7.27 -7.57
N ALA A 46 0.16 8.23 -7.06
CA ALA A 46 0.61 9.61 -6.89
C ALA A 46 1.77 9.72 -5.89
N GLU A 47 1.67 9.05 -4.74
CA GLU A 47 2.73 8.99 -3.74
C GLU A 47 3.97 8.26 -4.27
N MET A 48 3.79 7.16 -5.01
CA MET A 48 4.90 6.46 -5.66
C MET A 48 5.62 7.35 -6.67
N VAL A 49 4.89 8.08 -7.50
CA VAL A 49 5.48 8.99 -8.48
C VAL A 49 6.22 10.15 -7.80
N GLN A 50 5.67 10.72 -6.72
CA GLN A 50 6.40 11.73 -5.92
C GLN A 50 7.70 11.16 -5.36
N ARG A 51 7.62 9.99 -4.72
CA ARG A 51 8.79 9.30 -4.18
C ARG A 51 9.86 9.06 -5.26
N LEU A 52 9.45 8.66 -6.46
CA LEU A 52 10.36 8.45 -7.59
C LEU A 52 10.98 9.75 -8.13
N ARG A 53 10.32 10.90 -7.98
CA ARG A 53 10.91 12.21 -8.32
C ARG A 53 11.96 12.64 -7.30
N ASP A 54 11.67 12.40 -6.02
CA ASP A 54 12.54 12.80 -4.92
C ASP A 54 13.74 11.85 -4.70
N LEU A 55 13.70 10.68 -5.32
CA LEU A 55 14.79 9.70 -5.33
C LEU A 55 15.98 10.23 -6.14
N ASP A 56 17.06 10.56 -5.43
CA ASP A 56 18.37 10.78 -6.04
C ASP A 56 18.89 9.46 -6.64
N ARG A 57 19.19 9.49 -7.93
CA ARG A 57 19.71 8.35 -8.70
C ARG A 57 21.14 8.60 -9.18
N GLY A 58 21.83 9.61 -8.64
CA GLY A 58 23.19 9.97 -9.04
C GLY A 58 24.21 8.84 -8.87
N GLU A 59 24.00 7.95 -7.89
CA GLU A 59 24.86 6.77 -7.66
C GLU A 59 24.39 5.51 -8.43
N GLY A 60 23.37 5.65 -9.27
CA GLY A 60 22.85 4.54 -10.07
C GLY A 60 23.78 4.13 -11.21
N PRO A 61 23.65 2.89 -11.73
CA PRO A 61 24.40 2.46 -12.92
C PRO A 61 24.11 3.38 -14.10
N THR A 62 25.16 3.81 -14.77
CA THR A 62 25.03 4.56 -16.02
C THR A 62 24.60 3.62 -17.15
N SER A 63 24.11 4.20 -18.25
CA SER A 63 23.86 3.44 -19.48
C SER A 63 25.11 2.69 -19.96
N GLY A 64 26.31 3.23 -19.74
CA GLY A 64 27.57 2.59 -20.07
C GLY A 64 27.80 1.32 -19.25
N ASP A 65 27.59 1.39 -17.93
CA ASP A 65 27.74 0.26 -17.01
C ASP A 65 26.78 -0.88 -17.39
N ILE A 66 25.54 -0.53 -17.75
CA ILE A 66 24.52 -1.48 -18.18
C ILE A 66 24.93 -2.19 -19.48
N VAL A 67 25.38 -1.43 -20.49
CA VAL A 67 25.81 -2.01 -21.78
C VAL A 67 27.04 -2.92 -21.59
N GLN A 68 27.99 -2.51 -20.75
CA GLN A 68 29.17 -3.31 -20.43
C GLN A 68 28.80 -4.63 -19.76
N ALA A 69 27.92 -4.60 -18.75
CA ALA A 69 27.45 -5.80 -18.07
C ALA A 69 26.75 -6.77 -19.03
N LEU A 70 25.91 -6.26 -19.95
CA LEU A 70 25.24 -7.06 -20.97
C LEU A 70 26.20 -7.68 -21.99
N ALA A 71 27.31 -7.01 -22.32
CA ALA A 71 28.33 -7.55 -23.21
C ALA A 71 29.12 -8.69 -22.53
N GLN A 72 29.41 -8.56 -21.24
CA GLN A 72 30.09 -9.59 -20.45
C GLN A 72 29.23 -10.85 -20.27
N SER A 73 27.92 -10.71 -20.08
CA SER A 73 27.03 -11.87 -19.92
C SER A 73 26.88 -12.73 -21.19
N ARG A 74 27.26 -12.21 -22.35
CA ARG A 74 27.16 -12.90 -23.66
C ARG A 74 28.45 -13.64 -24.06
N ARG A 75 29.48 -13.62 -23.22
CA ARG A 75 30.70 -14.44 -23.38
C ARG A 75 30.62 -15.68 -22.50
#